data_AF-A0A4Q1Q2W3-F1
#
_entry.id   AF-A0A4Q1Q2W3-F1
#
_cell.length_a   1.000
_cell.length_b   1.000
_cell.length_c   1.000
_cell.angle_alpha   90.00
_cell.angle_beta   90.00
_cell.angle_gamma   90.00
#
_symmetry.space_group_name_H-M   'P 1'
#
loop_
_entity.id
_entity.type
_entity.pdbx_description
1 polymer ?
#
loop_
_entity_poly.entity_id
_entity_poly.type
_entity_poly.pdbx_seq_one_letter_code
_entity_poly.pdbx_strand_id
1 'polypeptide(L)'
;MDQFFGRAYVFIPCYLDGRALKAVETEQGSYVSEMADRFSEEVSNRSWNQFERGTLGRFSFNFYGESEKDTNCEQLPGDVYFTLNQRTQLCILTIVFGVNGEPITQLLDRVSREGIEIANGDERNASFYEYLKANHGLQVSGKARVCLSTGQKLSDILKPSVFANEMFESDVMESAGLLPTFGQGCWQENIAVYNSSEIYASKTTVLRYDSNLDNGDPELSGMSVNAIRRDLMLTFIIELLMFREASIKRANLRVTHSIQTDEKLELDDINDLMGDFKAAILFWDLDIFLYPSAQQLADSLFEKFDIDRSLETYRKNQSFLEQRVNLSNAAQAEKETRTINYIAIIVFFFEAVPLLFVLAESLIQKKPLNMLAIYSGIAAISVSFVLFVAILGIVRMRRLTKKAVRS
;
A
#
# COMPACT_ATOMS: atom_id res chain seq x y z
N MET A 1 20.16 32.04 2.05
CA MET A 1 18.84 32.03 2.72
C MET A 1 18.00 31.00 2.00
N ASP A 2 17.40 30.11 2.77
CA ASP A 2 16.43 29.14 2.29
C ASP A 2 15.11 29.89 2.05
N GLN A 3 14.93 30.49 0.88
CA GLN A 3 13.71 31.20 0.51
C GLN A 3 13.12 30.58 -0.73
N PHE A 4 11.83 30.29 -0.70
CA PHE A 4 11.11 29.72 -1.83
C PHE A 4 9.90 30.57 -2.20
N PHE A 5 9.69 30.76 -3.50
CA PHE A 5 8.56 31.50 -4.05
C PHE A 5 7.83 30.61 -5.04
N GLY A 6 6.56 30.31 -4.79
CA GLY A 6 5.75 29.46 -5.65
C GLY A 6 4.69 28.67 -4.88
N ARG A 7 4.49 27.43 -5.27
CA ARG A 7 3.51 26.52 -4.65
C ARG A 7 4.18 25.23 -4.18
N ALA A 8 3.75 24.74 -3.03
CA ALA A 8 4.14 23.43 -2.53
C ALA A 8 2.89 22.54 -2.39
N TYR A 9 2.95 21.34 -2.95
CA TYR A 9 1.92 20.32 -2.88
C TYR A 9 2.46 19.14 -2.07
N VAL A 10 1.87 18.87 -0.92
CA VAL A 10 2.25 17.73 -0.06
C VAL A 10 1.23 16.62 -0.20
N PHE A 11 1.65 15.47 -0.72
CA PHE A 11 0.81 14.29 -0.93
C PHE A 11 1.03 13.29 0.20
N ILE A 12 0.02 13.09 1.03
CA ILE A 12 0.07 12.20 2.20
C ILE A 12 -0.82 10.98 1.92
N PRO A 13 -0.24 9.78 1.76
CA PRO A 13 -1.01 8.57 1.58
C PRO A 13 -1.63 8.13 2.90
N CYS A 14 -2.93 7.94 2.89
CA CYS A 14 -3.76 7.61 4.04
C CYS A 14 -4.68 6.43 3.75
N TYR A 15 -5.24 5.86 4.82
CA TYR A 15 -6.27 4.84 4.81
C TYR A 15 -7.44 5.31 5.68
N LEU A 16 -8.66 5.09 5.20
CA LEU A 16 -9.88 5.44 5.90
C LEU A 16 -10.40 4.23 6.70
N ASP A 17 -10.46 4.39 8.01
CA ASP A 17 -10.91 3.34 8.94
C ASP A 17 -12.43 3.38 9.13
N GLY A 18 -13.17 2.98 8.09
CA GLY A 18 -14.62 2.72 8.13
C GLY A 18 -15.55 3.92 8.42
N ARG A 19 -15.02 5.11 8.71
CA ARG A 19 -15.79 6.36 8.84
C ARG A 19 -16.06 6.96 7.47
N ALA A 20 -17.23 7.56 7.27
CA ALA A 20 -17.47 8.36 6.07
C ALA A 20 -16.68 9.68 6.16
N LEU A 21 -15.89 9.99 5.14
CA LEU A 21 -15.27 11.30 5.03
C LEU A 21 -16.35 12.32 4.65
N LYS A 22 -16.48 13.40 5.43
CA LYS A 22 -17.40 14.50 5.10
C LYS A 22 -16.62 15.58 4.38
N ALA A 23 -16.92 15.80 3.10
CA ALA A 23 -16.44 16.95 2.37
C ALA A 23 -17.12 18.23 2.87
N VAL A 24 -16.37 19.33 2.93
CA VAL A 24 -16.94 20.68 2.96
C VAL A 24 -17.42 21.03 1.54
N GLU A 25 -18.41 21.92 1.40
CA GLU A 25 -18.88 22.37 0.08
C GLU A 25 -17.70 22.90 -0.76
N THR A 26 -17.57 22.35 -1.96
CA THR A 26 -16.49 22.67 -2.89
C THR A 26 -16.86 23.91 -3.70
N GLU A 27 -16.10 24.99 -3.56
CA GLU A 27 -16.28 26.19 -4.38
C GLU A 27 -15.86 25.95 -5.84
N GLN A 28 -16.53 26.65 -6.77
CA GLN A 28 -16.23 26.61 -8.19
C GLN A 28 -14.87 27.28 -8.47
N GLY A 29 -13.97 26.60 -9.18
CA GLY A 29 -12.59 27.07 -9.41
C GLY A 29 -11.58 26.63 -8.33
N SER A 30 -12.00 25.77 -7.40
CA SER A 30 -11.09 25.12 -6.45
C SER A 30 -10.21 24.07 -7.13
N TYR A 31 -9.12 23.67 -6.44
CA TYR A 31 -8.24 22.59 -6.88
C TYR A 31 -9.03 21.33 -7.28
N VAL A 32 -10.04 20.95 -6.48
CA VAL A 32 -10.84 19.74 -6.70
C VAL A 32 -11.67 19.83 -7.99
N SER A 33 -12.35 20.95 -8.24
CA SER A 33 -13.15 21.10 -9.46
C SER A 33 -12.27 21.06 -10.71
N GLU A 34 -11.15 21.79 -10.69
CA GLU A 34 -10.25 21.85 -11.84
C GLU A 34 -9.54 20.51 -12.09
N MET A 35 -9.19 19.78 -11.02
CA MET A 35 -8.61 18.45 -11.12
C MET A 35 -9.62 17.43 -11.65
N ALA A 36 -10.91 17.55 -11.31
CA ALA A 36 -11.96 16.68 -11.84
C ALA A 36 -12.18 16.90 -13.35
N ASP A 37 -12.18 18.16 -13.78
CA ASP A 37 -12.31 18.50 -15.20
C ASP A 37 -11.13 17.93 -16.01
N ARG A 38 -9.89 18.18 -15.56
CA ARG A 38 -8.68 17.63 -16.22
C ARG A 38 -8.65 16.12 -16.24
N PHE A 39 -9.13 15.48 -15.17
CA PHE A 39 -9.22 14.04 -15.11
C PHE A 39 -10.09 13.48 -16.25
N SER A 40 -11.23 14.11 -16.51
CA SER A 40 -12.18 13.66 -17.53
C SER A 40 -11.65 13.79 -18.96
N GLU A 41 -10.70 14.70 -19.19
CA GLU A 41 -10.09 14.97 -20.49
C GLU A 41 -8.88 14.06 -20.80
N GLU A 42 -8.16 13.63 -19.76
CA GLU A 42 -6.80 13.09 -19.89
C GLU A 42 -6.70 11.59 -19.54
N VAL A 43 -7.73 11.05 -18.88
CA VAL A 43 -7.73 9.68 -18.35
C VAL A 43 -8.87 8.87 -18.95
N SER A 44 -8.58 7.61 -19.29
CA SER A 44 -9.60 6.70 -19.82
C SER A 44 -10.63 6.31 -18.75
N ASN A 45 -11.93 6.39 -19.05
CA ASN A 45 -13.04 6.13 -18.09
C ASN A 45 -13.11 4.70 -17.48
N ARG A 46 -12.22 3.77 -17.86
CA ARG A 46 -12.34 2.34 -17.55
C ARG A 46 -12.06 1.99 -16.08
N SER A 47 -11.39 2.86 -15.31
CA SER A 47 -10.91 2.51 -13.95
C SER A 47 -11.28 3.52 -12.84
N TRP A 48 -11.99 4.62 -13.15
CA TRP A 48 -11.92 5.84 -12.31
C TRP A 48 -13.24 6.37 -11.74
N ASN A 49 -14.38 5.77 -12.07
CA ASN A 49 -15.68 6.11 -11.48
C ASN A 49 -15.80 5.78 -9.97
N GLN A 50 -14.71 5.34 -9.34
CA GLN A 50 -14.64 4.91 -7.94
C GLN A 50 -13.87 5.89 -7.05
N PHE A 51 -13.44 7.03 -7.61
CA PHE A 51 -12.77 8.08 -6.85
C PHE A 51 -13.76 9.16 -6.44
N GLU A 52 -13.76 9.43 -5.15
CA GLU A 52 -14.48 10.54 -4.54
C GLU A 52 -13.46 11.61 -4.16
N ARG A 53 -13.75 12.87 -4.46
CA ARG A 53 -12.87 14.00 -4.16
C ARG A 53 -13.61 15.06 -3.39
N GLY A 54 -12.90 15.74 -2.52
CA GLY A 54 -13.46 16.85 -1.76
C GLY A 54 -12.40 17.64 -1.01
N THR A 55 -12.87 18.63 -0.27
CA THR A 55 -12.03 19.47 0.60
C THR A 55 -12.28 19.11 2.06
N LEU A 56 -11.21 18.99 2.85
CA LEU A 56 -11.27 18.91 4.31
C LEU A 56 -11.33 20.30 4.95
N GLY A 57 -10.91 21.34 4.21
CA GLY A 57 -10.89 22.72 4.66
C GLY A 57 -9.48 23.32 4.64
N ARG A 58 -9.40 24.53 5.18
CA ARG A 58 -8.16 25.31 5.28
C ARG A 58 -7.65 25.26 6.71
N PHE A 59 -6.36 24.96 6.86
CA PHE A 59 -5.69 24.85 8.15
C PHE A 59 -4.50 25.80 8.21
N SER A 60 -4.17 26.28 9.41
CA SER A 60 -2.96 27.06 9.65
C SER A 60 -1.83 26.12 10.05
N PHE A 61 -0.85 25.95 9.17
CA PHE A 61 0.30 25.07 9.37
C PHE A 61 1.49 25.86 9.91
N ASN A 62 2.25 25.24 10.80
CA ASN A 62 3.45 25.86 11.36
C ASN A 62 4.62 25.72 10.39
N PHE A 63 5.18 26.87 9.98
CA PHE A 63 6.44 27.00 9.27
C PHE A 63 7.46 27.54 10.26
N TYR A 64 8.47 26.75 10.57
CA TYR A 64 9.53 27.20 11.47
C TYR A 64 10.61 27.96 10.69
N GLY A 65 11.37 28.79 11.40
CA GLY A 65 12.49 29.52 10.82
C GLY A 65 13.66 28.62 10.40
N GLU A 66 14.83 29.24 10.22
CA GLU A 66 16.05 28.58 9.72
C GLU A 66 16.73 27.66 10.76
N SER A 67 16.14 27.37 11.92
CA SER A 67 16.67 26.41 12.90
C SER A 67 15.59 25.45 13.41
N GLU A 68 15.95 24.18 13.60
CA GLU A 68 15.07 23.18 14.21
C GLU A 68 14.74 23.48 15.68
N LYS A 69 15.56 24.31 16.34
CA LYS A 69 15.35 24.76 17.72
C LYS A 69 14.51 26.04 17.80
N ASP A 70 14.11 26.59 16.65
CA ASP A 70 13.27 27.76 16.65
C ASP A 70 11.91 27.42 17.27
N THR A 71 11.51 28.24 18.25
CA THR A 71 10.21 28.12 18.92
C THR A 71 9.21 29.10 18.35
N ASN A 72 9.67 30.05 17.54
CA ASN A 72 8.82 30.93 16.77
C ASN A 72 8.50 30.25 15.43
N CYS A 73 7.22 29.99 15.21
CA CYS A 73 6.71 29.53 13.93
C CYS A 73 5.84 30.61 13.31
N GLU A 74 6.02 30.84 12.01
CA GLU A 74 5.04 31.53 11.19
C GLU A 74 3.91 30.55 10.86
N GLN A 75 2.69 31.05 10.71
CA GLN A 75 1.55 30.22 10.34
C GLN A 75 1.20 30.49 8.90
N LEU A 76 1.40 29.48 8.05
CA LEU A 76 1.01 29.55 6.65
C LEU A 76 -0.31 28.80 6.45
N PRO A 77 -1.32 29.43 5.83
CA PRO A 77 -2.53 28.73 5.50
C PRO A 77 -2.28 27.69 4.40
N GLY A 78 -2.76 26.46 4.61
CA GLY A 78 -2.76 25.39 3.62
C GLY A 78 -4.17 24.87 3.38
N ASP A 79 -4.56 24.75 2.12
CA ASP A 79 -5.83 24.16 1.74
C ASP A 79 -5.65 22.64 1.59
N VAL A 80 -6.47 21.85 2.29
CA VAL A 80 -6.34 20.39 2.36
C VAL A 80 -7.46 19.73 1.56
N TYR A 81 -7.06 18.96 0.56
CA TYR A 81 -7.94 18.20 -0.31
C TYR A 81 -7.75 16.71 -0.10
N PHE A 82 -8.77 15.93 -0.45
CA PHE A 82 -8.69 14.48 -0.45
C PHE A 82 -9.16 13.90 -1.76
N THR A 83 -8.50 12.83 -2.17
CA THR A 83 -8.99 11.89 -3.17
C THR A 83 -9.10 10.53 -2.49
N LEU A 84 -10.28 9.92 -2.50
CA LEU A 84 -10.60 8.66 -1.83
C LEU A 84 -11.03 7.63 -2.87
N ASN A 85 -10.40 6.46 -2.87
CA ASN A 85 -10.90 5.33 -3.63
C ASN A 85 -11.92 4.54 -2.80
N GLN A 86 -13.19 4.54 -3.21
CA GLN A 86 -14.28 3.92 -2.45
C GLN A 86 -14.14 2.40 -2.30
N ARG A 87 -13.45 1.74 -3.24
CA ARG A 87 -13.28 0.29 -3.21
C ARG A 87 -12.16 -0.14 -2.26
N THR A 88 -11.04 0.55 -2.28
CA THR A 88 -9.86 0.18 -1.49
C THR A 88 -9.80 0.93 -0.16
N GLN A 89 -10.58 2.01 0.01
CA GLN A 89 -10.52 2.92 1.16
C GLN A 89 -9.13 3.58 1.34
N LEU A 90 -8.29 3.54 0.30
CA LEU A 90 -7.08 4.34 0.23
C LEU A 90 -7.47 5.78 -0.08
N CYS A 91 -6.79 6.71 0.56
CA CYS A 91 -7.00 8.14 0.40
C CYS A 91 -5.64 8.82 0.19
N ILE A 92 -5.55 9.74 -0.77
CA ILE A 92 -4.42 10.66 -0.85
C ILE A 92 -4.92 12.02 -0.39
N LEU A 93 -4.29 12.54 0.66
CA LEU A 93 -4.48 13.93 1.06
C LEU A 93 -3.47 14.80 0.32
N THR A 94 -3.94 15.90 -0.25
CA THR A 94 -3.10 16.87 -0.94
C THR A 94 -3.23 18.20 -0.21
N ILE A 95 -2.13 18.65 0.41
CA ILE A 95 -2.06 19.97 1.04
C ILE A 95 -1.43 20.92 0.04
N VAL A 96 -2.07 22.06 -0.22
CA VAL A 96 -1.57 23.08 -1.15
C VAL A 96 -1.20 24.34 -0.38
N PHE A 97 0.05 24.75 -0.52
CA PHE A 97 0.61 25.96 0.07
C PHE A 97 0.98 26.97 -1.03
N GLY A 98 0.61 28.23 -0.83
CA GLY A 98 1.23 29.36 -1.54
C GLY A 98 2.39 29.88 -0.70
N VAL A 99 3.61 29.73 -1.20
CA VAL A 99 4.85 30.05 -0.48
C VAL A 99 5.44 31.33 -1.09
N ASN A 100 5.72 32.32 -0.27
CA ASN A 100 6.18 33.65 -0.63
C ASN A 100 7.38 34.09 0.23
N GLY A 101 8.44 33.28 0.20
CA GLY A 101 9.72 33.57 0.84
C GLY A 101 9.99 32.76 2.12
N GLU A 102 9.07 31.91 2.56
CA GLU A 102 9.26 31.02 3.71
C GLU A 102 10.32 29.92 3.41
N PRO A 103 10.99 29.39 4.46
CA PRO A 103 12.00 28.34 4.33
C PRO A 103 11.40 26.99 3.97
N ILE A 104 11.48 26.63 2.69
CA ILE A 104 10.85 25.42 2.19
C ILE A 104 11.51 24.16 2.75
N THR A 105 12.83 24.15 2.95
CA THR A 105 13.53 22.93 3.40
C THR A 105 13.15 22.53 4.82
N GLN A 106 12.68 23.48 5.63
CA GLN A 106 12.11 23.22 6.95
C GLN A 106 10.78 22.45 6.84
N LEU A 107 9.88 22.89 5.95
CA LEU A 107 8.64 22.15 5.66
C LEU A 107 8.97 20.73 5.18
N LEU A 108 9.89 20.62 4.23
CA LEU A 108 10.33 19.35 3.63
C LEU A 108 10.81 18.35 4.70
N ASP A 109 11.66 18.80 5.64
CA ASP A 109 12.12 17.98 6.76
C ASP A 109 10.97 17.49 7.65
N ARG A 110 10.01 18.37 7.97
CA ARG A 110 8.81 17.99 8.75
C ARG A 110 7.93 17.01 8.01
N VAL A 111 7.80 17.13 6.69
CA VAL A 111 7.11 16.12 5.86
C VAL A 111 7.85 14.78 5.93
N SER A 112 9.17 14.77 5.81
CA SER A 112 10.00 13.54 5.89
C SER A 112 9.91 12.82 7.23
N ARG A 113 9.80 13.57 8.32
CA ARG A 113 9.74 13.05 9.70
C ARG A 113 8.32 12.74 10.19
N GLU A 114 7.30 12.93 9.34
CA GLU A 114 5.89 12.82 9.73
C GLU A 114 5.57 13.74 10.93
N GLY A 115 6.13 14.96 10.92
CA GLY A 115 6.07 15.96 11.98
C GLY A 115 5.38 17.26 11.59
N ILE A 116 4.40 17.22 10.69
CA ILE A 116 3.58 18.37 10.30
C ILE A 116 2.68 18.77 11.49
N GLU A 117 2.71 20.06 11.83
CA GLU A 117 1.98 20.63 12.95
C GLU A 117 1.04 21.74 12.48
N ILE A 118 -0.12 21.83 13.14
CA ILE A 118 -1.16 22.83 12.87
C ILE A 118 -1.56 23.58 14.14
N ALA A 119 -2.09 24.78 13.95
CA ALA A 119 -2.80 25.49 15.00
C ALA A 119 -4.25 25.01 15.09
N ASN A 120 -4.67 24.57 16.27
CA ASN A 120 -6.02 24.08 16.55
C ASN A 120 -6.56 24.71 17.83
N GLY A 121 -7.35 25.78 17.69
CA GLY A 121 -7.85 26.55 18.83
C GLY A 121 -6.70 27.19 19.63
N ASP A 122 -6.60 26.84 20.91
CA ASP A 122 -5.54 27.33 21.81
C ASP A 122 -4.23 26.55 21.67
N GLU A 123 -4.25 25.37 21.05
CA GLU A 123 -3.06 24.55 20.84
C GLU A 123 -2.36 24.97 19.55
N ARG A 124 -1.18 25.58 19.69
CA ARG A 124 -0.41 26.10 18.54
C ARG A 124 0.35 25.02 17.76
N ASN A 125 0.68 23.90 18.40
CA ASN A 125 1.58 22.86 17.85
C ASN A 125 0.91 21.48 17.87
N ALA A 126 -0.35 21.41 17.47
CA ALA A 126 -1.08 20.15 17.42
C ALA A 126 -0.57 19.30 16.24
N SER A 127 -0.35 18.00 16.46
CA SER A 127 0.04 17.08 15.38
C SER A 127 -1.08 16.96 14.35
N PHE A 128 -0.77 17.28 13.09
CA PHE A 128 -1.73 17.18 12.00
C PHE A 128 -2.19 15.73 11.78
N TYR A 129 -1.28 14.78 11.92
CA TYR A 129 -1.57 13.36 11.75
C TYR A 129 -2.49 12.79 12.84
N GLU A 130 -2.28 13.21 14.09
CA GLU A 130 -3.17 12.83 15.20
C GLU A 130 -4.55 13.48 15.05
N TYR A 131 -4.60 14.74 14.63
CA TYR A 131 -5.85 15.43 14.29
C TYR A 131 -6.65 14.67 13.23
N LEU A 132 -6.00 14.27 12.13
CA LEU A 132 -6.63 13.50 11.04
C LEU A 132 -7.21 12.17 11.54
N LYS A 133 -6.47 11.46 12.39
CA LYS A 133 -6.93 10.20 12.99
C LYS A 133 -8.13 10.41 13.91
N ALA A 134 -8.07 11.39 14.80
CA ALA A 134 -9.11 11.64 15.79
C ALA A 134 -10.42 12.12 15.14
N ASN A 135 -10.32 13.11 14.25
CA ASN A 135 -11.49 13.81 13.70
C ASN A 135 -12.03 13.16 12.42
N HIS A 136 -11.15 12.61 11.57
CA HIS A 136 -11.53 12.08 10.25
C HIS A 136 -11.36 10.55 10.11
N GLY A 137 -10.75 9.87 11.10
CA GLY A 137 -10.48 8.42 11.01
C GLY A 137 -9.46 8.06 9.94
N LEU A 138 -8.63 9.02 9.52
CA LEU A 138 -7.59 8.83 8.52
C LEU A 138 -6.28 8.41 9.19
N GLN A 139 -5.73 7.30 8.75
CA GLN A 139 -4.44 6.78 9.23
C GLN A 139 -3.41 6.86 8.10
N VAL A 140 -2.24 7.44 8.37
CA VAL A 140 -1.15 7.52 7.39
C VAL A 140 -0.67 6.12 7.03
N SER A 141 -0.56 5.82 5.73
CA SER A 141 -0.25 4.49 5.21
C SER A 141 1.01 4.45 4.34
N GLY A 142 1.87 5.47 4.44
CA GLY A 142 3.11 5.56 3.68
C GLY A 142 3.82 6.89 3.87
N LYS A 143 4.96 7.05 3.19
CA LYS A 143 5.73 8.28 3.22
C LYS A 143 5.05 9.32 2.34
N ALA A 144 4.99 10.56 2.82
CA ALA A 144 4.51 11.67 2.01
C ALA A 144 5.54 12.06 0.94
N ARG A 145 5.06 12.68 -0.14
CA ARG A 145 5.89 13.27 -1.20
C ARG A 145 5.54 14.72 -1.40
N VAL A 146 6.49 15.49 -1.92
CA VAL A 146 6.29 16.93 -2.15
C VAL A 146 6.50 17.26 -3.63
N CYS A 147 5.62 18.05 -4.21
CA CYS A 147 5.84 18.70 -5.50
C CYS A 147 5.98 20.21 -5.27
N LEU A 148 7.10 20.78 -5.69
CA LEU A 148 7.36 22.20 -5.68
C LEU A 148 7.19 22.75 -7.10
N SER A 149 6.42 23.82 -7.25
CA SER A 149 6.22 24.52 -8.52
C SER A 149 6.60 25.98 -8.36
N THR A 150 7.51 26.47 -9.20
CA THR A 150 8.07 27.83 -9.05
C THR A 150 8.41 28.47 -10.39
N GLY A 151 8.25 29.79 -10.44
CA GLY A 151 8.79 30.66 -11.49
C GLY A 151 10.28 30.99 -11.36
N GLN A 152 10.89 30.71 -10.21
CA GLN A 152 12.25 31.13 -9.88
C GLN A 152 13.21 29.95 -9.86
N LYS A 153 14.41 30.14 -10.44
CA LYS A 153 15.43 29.09 -10.40
C LYS A 153 15.93 28.91 -8.98
N LEU A 154 15.88 27.67 -8.50
CA LEU A 154 16.42 27.30 -7.20
C LEU A 154 17.95 27.43 -7.19
N SER A 155 18.50 27.99 -6.11
CA SER A 155 19.94 28.04 -5.88
C SER A 155 20.56 26.64 -5.86
N ASP A 156 21.71 26.46 -6.51
CA ASP A 156 22.42 25.17 -6.56
C ASP A 156 22.77 24.63 -5.17
N ILE A 157 22.95 25.52 -4.20
CA ILE A 157 23.27 25.17 -2.81
C ILE A 157 22.08 24.51 -2.09
N LEU A 158 20.83 24.86 -2.45
CA LEU A 158 19.62 24.33 -1.82
C LEU A 158 19.15 23.00 -2.45
N LYS A 159 19.59 22.70 -3.68
CA LYS A 159 19.14 21.51 -4.43
C LYS A 159 19.34 20.21 -3.63
N PRO A 160 20.51 19.91 -3.04
CA PRO A 160 20.70 18.68 -2.28
C PRO A 160 19.64 18.50 -1.19
N SER A 161 19.38 19.53 -0.38
CA SER A 161 18.40 19.51 0.71
C SER A 161 16.97 19.35 0.19
N VAL A 162 16.60 20.08 -0.87
CA VAL A 162 15.26 19.99 -1.48
C VAL A 162 14.97 18.59 -2.02
N PHE A 163 15.93 17.98 -2.73
CA PHE A 163 15.76 16.62 -3.28
C PHE A 163 15.98 15.51 -2.26
N ALA A 164 16.63 15.78 -1.13
CA ALA A 164 16.66 14.88 0.02
C ALA A 164 15.36 14.95 0.84
N ASN A 165 14.61 16.05 0.72
CA ASN A 165 13.50 16.40 1.59
C ASN A 165 13.98 16.60 3.04
N GLU A 166 15.10 17.29 3.20
CA GLU A 166 15.80 17.55 4.46
C GLU A 166 16.08 19.05 4.60
N MET A 167 16.23 19.52 5.85
CA MET A 167 16.48 20.92 6.16
C MET A 167 17.88 21.36 5.72
N PHE A 168 17.98 22.53 5.09
CA PHE A 168 19.25 23.16 4.78
C PHE A 168 19.98 23.54 6.07
N GLU A 169 21.24 23.11 6.22
CA GLU A 169 22.05 23.33 7.44
C GLU A 169 21.41 22.81 8.73
N SER A 170 20.80 21.60 8.69
CA SER A 170 20.16 20.98 9.85
C SER A 170 21.06 20.90 11.10
N ASP A 171 20.52 21.36 12.23
CA ASP A 171 21.18 21.32 13.55
C ASP A 171 21.28 19.90 14.15
N VAL A 172 20.63 18.88 13.56
CA VAL A 172 20.57 17.51 14.10
C VAL A 172 21.90 16.76 13.97
N MET A 173 22.68 17.08 12.94
CA MET A 173 23.97 16.47 12.68
C MET A 173 25.12 17.48 12.88
N GLU A 174 25.06 18.27 13.94
CA GLU A 174 26.07 19.32 14.23
C GLU A 174 26.24 20.31 13.06
N SER A 175 25.13 20.69 12.40
CA SER A 175 25.12 21.57 11.21
C SER A 175 25.83 20.97 9.99
N ALA A 176 25.95 19.64 9.91
CA ALA A 176 26.43 18.97 8.70
C ALA A 176 25.42 19.14 7.56
N GLY A 177 25.82 19.86 6.51
CA GLY A 177 25.07 19.95 5.26
C GLY A 177 25.28 18.74 4.36
N LEU A 178 24.29 18.46 3.52
CA LEU A 178 24.44 17.49 2.44
C LEU A 178 25.53 17.94 1.47
N LEU A 179 26.32 16.97 0.98
CA LEU A 179 27.32 17.25 -0.03
C LEU A 179 26.66 17.83 -1.29
N PRO A 180 27.26 18.81 -1.97
CA PRO A 180 26.75 19.34 -3.25
C PRO A 180 26.60 18.28 -4.35
N THR A 181 27.25 17.12 -4.18
CA THR A 181 27.17 15.96 -5.07
C THR A 181 26.05 14.98 -4.74
N PHE A 182 25.45 15.08 -3.56
CA PHE A 182 24.43 14.15 -3.08
C PHE A 182 23.19 14.20 -3.97
N GLY A 183 22.89 13.15 -4.73
CA GLY A 183 21.66 13.12 -5.54
C GLY A 183 21.70 13.95 -6.81
N GLN A 184 22.88 14.35 -7.32
CA GLN A 184 23.04 15.14 -8.55
C GLN A 184 22.21 14.66 -9.75
N GLY A 185 22.04 13.35 -9.92
CA GLY A 185 21.21 12.77 -10.98
C GLY A 185 19.70 13.09 -10.87
N CYS A 186 19.23 13.62 -9.73
CA CYS A 186 17.84 14.02 -9.53
C CYS A 186 17.50 15.38 -10.14
N TRP A 187 18.50 16.25 -10.36
CA TRP A 187 18.31 17.63 -10.83
C TRP A 187 19.18 18.04 -12.02
N GLN A 188 19.94 17.12 -12.59
CA GLN A 188 20.66 17.32 -13.85
C GLN A 188 19.84 16.84 -15.05
N GLU A 189 18.94 15.89 -14.84
CA GLU A 189 18.10 15.30 -15.89
C GLU A 189 16.71 15.94 -15.86
N ASN A 190 16.39 16.73 -16.87
CA ASN A 190 15.03 17.25 -17.07
C ASN A 190 14.15 16.13 -17.65
N ILE A 191 13.15 15.69 -16.89
CA ILE A 191 12.20 14.65 -17.29
C ILE A 191 10.93 15.23 -17.95
N ALA A 192 10.86 16.55 -18.16
CA ALA A 192 9.73 17.17 -18.82
C ALA A 192 9.62 16.73 -20.29
N VAL A 193 8.42 16.33 -20.69
CA VAL A 193 8.11 15.97 -22.08
C VAL A 193 7.72 17.21 -22.91
N TYR A 194 7.21 18.25 -22.25
CA TYR A 194 6.78 19.50 -22.87
C TYR A 194 7.79 20.62 -22.62
N ASN A 195 7.89 21.54 -23.59
CA ASN A 195 8.76 22.72 -23.50
C ASN A 195 8.20 23.85 -22.60
N SER A 196 7.09 23.62 -21.91
CA SER A 196 6.43 24.60 -21.04
C SER A 196 7.09 24.72 -19.67
N SER A 197 7.85 23.72 -19.23
CA SER A 197 8.51 23.71 -17.92
C SER A 197 9.65 22.71 -17.89
N GLU A 198 10.60 22.92 -16.98
CA GLU A 198 11.59 21.93 -16.59
C GLU A 198 11.05 21.14 -15.39
N ILE A 199 11.20 19.82 -15.39
CA ILE A 199 10.75 18.95 -14.30
C ILE A 199 11.94 18.09 -13.87
N TYR A 200 12.19 18.10 -12.57
CA TYR A 200 13.25 17.36 -11.90
C TYR A 200 12.63 16.54 -10.77
N ALA A 201 13.17 15.36 -10.49
CA ALA A 201 12.57 14.47 -9.50
C ALA A 201 13.61 13.62 -8.77
N SER A 202 13.33 13.40 -7.49
CA SER A 202 13.98 12.45 -6.60
C SER A 202 12.94 11.45 -6.08
N LYS A 203 13.34 10.62 -5.13
CA LYS A 203 12.45 9.65 -4.48
C LYS A 203 11.29 10.29 -3.69
N THR A 204 11.51 11.50 -3.16
CA THR A 204 10.61 12.18 -2.22
C THR A 204 10.05 13.49 -2.77
N THR A 205 10.86 14.22 -3.54
CA THR A 205 10.52 15.56 -4.03
C THR A 205 10.53 15.63 -5.56
N VAL A 206 9.52 16.29 -6.12
CA VAL A 206 9.46 16.73 -7.53
C VAL A 206 9.56 18.25 -7.57
N LEU A 207 10.38 18.79 -8.45
CA LEU A 207 10.52 20.22 -8.69
C LEU A 207 10.13 20.54 -10.13
N ARG A 208 9.14 21.42 -10.28
CA ARG A 208 8.75 22.01 -11.55
C ARG A 208 9.19 23.47 -11.58
N TYR A 209 9.94 23.82 -12.62
CA TYR A 209 10.32 25.19 -12.93
C TYR A 209 9.64 25.62 -14.22
N ASP A 210 8.83 26.68 -14.17
CA ASP A 210 8.17 27.28 -15.33
C ASP A 210 8.43 28.77 -15.29
N SER A 211 9.29 29.25 -16.18
CA SER A 211 9.71 30.66 -16.21
C SER A 211 8.58 31.64 -16.51
N ASN A 212 7.33 31.22 -16.70
CA ASN A 212 6.18 32.12 -16.83
C ASN A 212 5.38 32.27 -15.52
N LEU A 213 5.61 31.37 -14.55
CA LEU A 213 4.98 31.47 -13.23
C LEU A 213 5.67 32.52 -12.38
N ASP A 214 4.96 33.05 -11.39
CA ASP A 214 5.51 33.85 -10.28
C ASP A 214 6.39 35.06 -10.72
N ASN A 215 6.20 35.54 -11.95
CA ASN A 215 6.95 36.64 -12.60
C ASN A 215 6.24 38.00 -12.49
N GLY A 216 5.41 38.18 -11.47
CA GLY A 216 4.65 39.41 -11.26
C GLY A 216 3.35 39.49 -12.06
N ASP A 217 2.97 38.45 -12.80
CA ASP A 217 1.61 38.29 -13.33
C ASP A 217 0.70 37.74 -12.21
N PRO A 218 -0.29 38.50 -11.71
CA PRO A 218 -1.19 38.06 -10.65
C PRO A 218 -2.00 36.81 -11.01
N GLU A 219 -2.26 36.57 -12.30
CA GLU A 219 -2.99 35.38 -12.74
C GLU A 219 -2.13 34.13 -12.73
N LEU A 220 -0.80 34.24 -12.75
CA LEU A 220 0.14 33.12 -12.79
C LEU A 220 1.02 33.03 -11.55
N SER A 221 0.69 33.78 -10.50
CA SER A 221 1.44 33.83 -9.25
C SER A 221 0.64 33.33 -8.07
N GLY A 222 1.32 32.78 -7.07
CA GLY A 222 0.69 32.36 -5.81
C GLY A 222 -0.37 31.28 -6.01
N MET A 223 -1.55 31.47 -5.44
CA MET A 223 -2.67 30.51 -5.39
C MET A 223 -3.79 30.80 -6.40
N SER A 224 -3.52 31.54 -7.47
CA SER A 224 -4.53 31.80 -8.51
C SER A 224 -4.99 30.51 -9.20
N VAL A 225 -6.24 30.50 -9.68
CA VAL A 225 -6.83 29.35 -10.39
C VAL A 225 -5.99 28.97 -11.62
N ASN A 226 -5.51 29.96 -12.38
CA ASN A 226 -4.69 29.73 -13.57
C ASN A 226 -3.30 29.17 -13.23
N ALA A 227 -2.67 29.60 -12.11
CA ALA A 227 -1.41 29.02 -11.66
C ALA A 227 -1.59 27.56 -11.25
N ILE A 228 -2.63 27.26 -10.45
CA ILE A 228 -2.99 25.90 -10.06
C ILE A 228 -3.23 25.04 -11.30
N ARG A 229 -3.98 25.53 -12.28
CA ARG A 229 -4.30 24.81 -13.53
C ARG A 229 -3.05 24.34 -14.29
N ARG A 230 -1.95 25.08 -14.23
CA ARG A 230 -0.67 24.69 -14.86
C ARG A 230 0.04 23.55 -14.12
N ASP A 231 -0.23 23.37 -12.84
CA ASP A 231 0.34 22.31 -12.01
C ASP A 231 -0.50 21.02 -12.01
N LEU A 232 -1.76 21.09 -12.44
CA LEU A 232 -2.72 19.98 -12.30
C LEU A 232 -2.26 18.68 -12.93
N MET A 233 -1.72 18.70 -14.16
CA MET A 233 -1.30 17.47 -14.81
C MET A 233 -0.21 16.74 -14.02
N LEU A 234 0.81 17.48 -13.57
CA LEU A 234 1.90 16.92 -12.80
C LEU A 234 1.43 16.43 -11.42
N THR A 235 0.67 17.27 -10.71
CA THR A 235 0.15 16.90 -9.38
C THR A 235 -0.79 15.70 -9.46
N PHE A 236 -1.56 15.59 -10.55
CA PHE A 236 -2.42 14.46 -10.81
C PHE A 236 -1.63 13.16 -11.08
N ILE A 237 -0.60 13.19 -11.92
CA ILE A 237 0.29 12.04 -12.14
C ILE A 237 0.91 11.59 -10.81
N ILE A 238 1.38 12.53 -9.98
CA ILE A 238 1.95 12.21 -8.67
C ILE A 238 0.90 11.55 -7.76
N GLU A 239 -0.31 12.09 -7.69
CA GLU A 239 -1.41 11.52 -6.89
C GLU A 239 -1.68 10.05 -7.28
N LEU A 240 -1.71 9.73 -8.57
CA LEU A 240 -1.88 8.35 -9.06
C LEU A 240 -0.74 7.42 -8.63
N LEU A 241 0.50 7.90 -8.75
CA LEU A 241 1.68 7.15 -8.29
C LEU A 241 1.65 6.93 -6.78
N MET A 242 1.13 7.90 -6.01
CA MET A 242 0.92 7.76 -4.58
C MET A 242 -0.12 6.70 -4.24
N PHE A 243 -1.23 6.61 -4.98
CA PHE A 243 -2.20 5.51 -4.83
C PHE A 243 -1.56 4.14 -5.09
N ARG A 244 -0.76 4.05 -6.16
CA ARG A 244 -0.05 2.82 -6.51
C ARG A 244 0.88 2.39 -5.37
N GLU A 245 1.74 3.28 -4.90
CA GLU A 245 2.67 2.96 -3.82
C GLU A 245 1.94 2.62 -2.51
N ALA A 246 0.92 3.41 -2.13
CA ALA A 246 0.14 3.17 -0.92
C ALA A 246 -0.54 1.79 -0.95
N SER A 247 -1.06 1.38 -2.11
CA SER A 247 -1.67 0.07 -2.28
C SER A 247 -0.67 -1.08 -2.09
N ILE A 248 0.52 -0.96 -2.68
CA ILE A 248 1.61 -1.94 -2.56
C ILE A 248 2.10 -2.01 -1.11
N LYS A 249 2.32 -0.87 -0.46
CA LYS A 249 2.78 -0.79 0.93
C LYS A 249 1.78 -1.38 1.91
N ARG A 250 0.50 -1.05 1.77
CA ARG A 250 -0.54 -1.58 2.66
C ARG A 250 -0.63 -3.09 2.59
N ALA A 251 -0.68 -3.63 1.38
CA ALA A 251 -0.76 -5.07 1.20
C ALA A 251 0.53 -5.76 1.70
N ASN A 252 1.71 -5.13 1.52
CA ASN A 252 2.96 -5.59 2.14
C ASN A 252 2.91 -5.61 3.67
N LEU A 253 2.48 -4.53 4.31
CA LEU A 253 2.46 -4.42 5.79
C LEU A 253 1.60 -5.50 6.43
N ARG A 254 0.40 -5.75 5.87
CA ARG A 254 -0.49 -6.80 6.37
C ARG A 254 0.11 -8.19 6.21
N VAL A 255 0.80 -8.46 5.10
CA VAL A 255 1.50 -9.73 4.88
C VAL A 255 2.68 -9.88 5.82
N THR A 256 3.52 -8.85 5.97
CA THR A 256 4.64 -8.87 6.91
C THR A 256 4.16 -9.10 8.34
N HIS A 257 3.09 -8.41 8.77
CA HIS A 257 2.48 -8.64 10.07
C HIS A 257 2.04 -10.11 10.22
N SER A 258 1.28 -10.63 9.25
CA SER A 258 0.82 -12.02 9.22
C SER A 258 1.94 -13.06 9.23
N ILE A 259 3.11 -12.72 8.65
CA ILE A 259 4.30 -13.58 8.69
C ILE A 259 4.97 -13.50 10.06
N GLN A 260 5.08 -12.30 10.65
CA GLN A 260 5.79 -12.05 11.90
C GLN A 260 5.09 -12.62 13.14
N THR A 261 3.75 -12.63 13.17
CA THR A 261 3.01 -13.10 14.36
C THR A 261 3.09 -14.62 14.55
N ASP A 262 3.64 -15.38 13.60
CA ASP A 262 3.78 -16.85 13.58
C ASP A 262 2.49 -17.63 13.92
N GLU A 263 1.35 -16.94 13.93
CA GLU A 263 0.04 -17.53 14.07
C GLU A 263 -0.24 -18.39 12.85
N LYS A 264 -0.88 -19.54 13.10
CA LYS A 264 -1.40 -20.35 12.00
C LYS A 264 -2.49 -19.52 11.32
N LEU A 265 -2.14 -18.91 10.20
CA LEU A 265 -3.10 -18.24 9.34
C LEU A 265 -4.21 -19.23 8.98
N GLU A 266 -5.43 -18.91 9.38
CA GLU A 266 -6.60 -19.68 8.95
C GLU A 266 -6.87 -19.40 7.48
N LEU A 267 -7.63 -20.28 6.83
CA LEU A 267 -7.96 -20.13 5.40
C LEU A 267 -8.71 -18.83 5.12
N ASP A 268 -9.48 -18.32 6.09
CA ASP A 268 -10.22 -17.08 5.97
C ASP A 268 -9.30 -15.86 6.00
N ASP A 269 -8.27 -15.83 6.88
CA ASP A 269 -7.25 -14.78 6.89
C ASP A 269 -6.49 -14.71 5.56
N ILE A 270 -6.23 -15.87 4.95
CA ILE A 270 -5.58 -15.98 3.65
C ILE A 270 -6.46 -15.41 2.53
N ASN A 271 -7.77 -15.67 2.58
CA ASN A 271 -8.72 -15.13 1.61
C ASN A 271 -8.85 -13.61 1.73
N ASP A 272 -8.83 -13.07 2.94
CA ASP A 272 -8.87 -11.63 3.20
C ASP A 272 -7.59 -10.95 2.71
N LEU A 273 -6.42 -11.53 3.02
CA LEU A 273 -5.13 -11.09 2.48
C LEU A 273 -5.17 -11.09 0.94
N MET A 274 -5.63 -12.18 0.31
CA MET A 274 -5.80 -12.28 -1.15
C MET A 274 -6.79 -11.25 -1.71
N GLY A 275 -7.80 -10.84 -0.93
CA GLY A 275 -8.70 -9.74 -1.26
C GLY A 275 -7.97 -8.41 -1.37
N ASP A 276 -7.09 -8.11 -0.42
CA ASP A 276 -6.23 -6.92 -0.45
C ASP A 276 -5.22 -6.97 -1.61
N PHE A 277 -4.66 -8.14 -1.93
CA PHE A 277 -3.82 -8.34 -3.12
C PHE A 277 -4.59 -7.94 -4.40
N LYS A 278 -5.84 -8.38 -4.53
CA LYS A 278 -6.71 -8.03 -5.68
C LYS A 278 -7.04 -6.54 -5.73
N ALA A 279 -7.22 -5.90 -4.58
CA ALA A 279 -7.46 -4.47 -4.50
C ALA A 279 -6.23 -3.65 -4.94
N ALA A 280 -5.01 -4.10 -4.60
CA ALA A 280 -3.77 -3.44 -5.01
C ALA A 280 -3.49 -3.54 -6.52
N ILE A 281 -3.89 -4.65 -7.17
CA ILE A 281 -3.77 -4.84 -8.63
C ILE A 281 -4.40 -3.68 -9.43
N LEU A 282 -5.47 -3.08 -8.89
CA LEU A 282 -6.19 -1.97 -9.55
C LEU A 282 -5.29 -0.77 -9.86
N PHE A 283 -4.16 -0.62 -9.16
CA PHE A 283 -3.23 0.49 -9.34
C PHE A 283 -1.88 0.08 -9.95
N TRP A 284 -1.71 -1.17 -10.39
CA TRP A 284 -0.41 -1.64 -10.88
C TRP A 284 -0.16 -1.35 -12.35
N ASP A 285 -1.22 -1.32 -13.14
CA ASP A 285 -1.14 -0.98 -14.55
C ASP A 285 -1.68 0.44 -14.73
N LEU A 286 -0.76 1.39 -14.90
CA LEU A 286 -1.07 2.80 -15.11
C LEU A 286 -1.06 3.18 -16.59
N ASP A 287 -1.37 2.25 -17.51
CA ASP A 287 -1.67 2.59 -18.92
C ASP A 287 -3.08 3.17 -19.05
N ILE A 288 -3.26 4.34 -18.44
CA ILE A 288 -4.56 4.98 -18.23
C ILE A 288 -4.67 6.34 -18.87
N PHE A 289 -3.52 6.94 -19.20
CA PHE A 289 -3.46 8.25 -19.82
C PHE A 289 -3.82 8.12 -21.30
N LEU A 290 -4.68 9.02 -21.78
CA LEU A 290 -5.08 9.03 -23.18
C LEU A 290 -3.92 9.48 -24.08
N TYR A 291 -2.97 10.24 -23.54
CA TYR A 291 -1.82 10.77 -24.26
C TYR A 291 -0.53 10.04 -23.88
N PRO A 292 0.24 9.53 -24.87
CA PRO A 292 1.52 8.85 -24.61
C PRO A 292 2.56 9.71 -23.89
N SER A 293 2.51 11.03 -24.08
CA SER A 293 3.40 11.99 -23.41
C SER A 293 3.15 12.06 -21.90
N ALA A 294 1.88 12.00 -21.47
CA ALA A 294 1.53 11.95 -20.05
C ALA A 294 1.96 10.60 -19.45
N GLN A 295 1.79 9.50 -20.20
CA GLN A 295 2.31 8.18 -19.80
C GLN A 295 3.83 8.19 -19.60
N GLN A 296 4.59 8.74 -20.56
CA GLN A 296 6.05 8.81 -20.49
C GLN A 296 6.53 9.60 -19.26
N LEU A 297 5.84 10.70 -18.91
CA LEU A 297 6.16 11.46 -17.70
C LEU A 297 5.83 10.66 -16.43
N ALA A 298 4.70 9.95 -16.41
CA ALA A 298 4.33 9.07 -15.30
C ALA A 298 5.33 7.93 -15.10
N ASP A 299 5.80 7.30 -16.18
CA ASP A 299 6.81 6.24 -16.14
C ASP A 299 8.16 6.77 -15.62
N SER A 300 8.57 7.96 -16.07
CA SER A 300 9.81 8.60 -15.60
C SER A 300 9.74 8.93 -14.10
N LEU A 301 8.60 9.44 -13.63
CA LEU A 301 8.38 9.71 -12.20
C LEU A 301 8.32 8.42 -11.38
N PHE A 302 7.68 7.38 -11.91
CA PHE A 302 7.58 6.06 -11.28
C PHE A 302 8.97 5.46 -11.00
N GLU A 303 9.89 5.56 -11.96
CA GLU A 303 11.29 5.13 -11.79
C GLU A 303 12.01 5.98 -10.75
N LYS A 304 11.92 7.32 -10.83
CA LYS A 304 12.57 8.23 -9.86
C LYS A 304 12.05 8.02 -8.43
N PHE A 305 10.79 7.62 -8.27
CA PHE A 305 10.16 7.31 -7.00
C PHE A 305 10.56 5.96 -6.39
N ASP A 306 11.33 5.12 -7.11
CA ASP A 306 11.78 3.80 -6.65
C ASP A 306 10.61 2.89 -6.23
N ILE A 307 9.48 2.98 -6.96
CA ILE A 307 8.27 2.19 -6.67
C ILE A 307 8.49 0.72 -7.08
N ASP A 308 9.32 0.45 -8.09
CA ASP A 308 9.68 -0.92 -8.51
C ASP A 308 10.23 -1.77 -7.37
N ARG A 309 11.09 -1.21 -6.52
CA ARG A 309 11.61 -1.91 -5.35
C ARG A 309 10.50 -2.33 -4.39
N SER A 310 9.48 -1.50 -4.23
CA SER A 310 8.32 -1.81 -3.40
C SER A 310 7.48 -2.94 -4.02
N LEU A 311 7.33 -2.93 -5.35
CA LEU A 311 6.63 -3.97 -6.12
C LEU A 311 7.38 -5.32 -6.08
N GLU A 312 8.71 -5.31 -6.18
CA GLU A 312 9.51 -6.53 -6.06
C GLU A 312 9.42 -7.16 -4.67
N THR A 313 9.51 -6.31 -3.62
CA THR A 313 9.34 -6.75 -2.23
C THR A 313 7.97 -7.39 -2.05
N TYR A 314 6.95 -6.80 -2.68
CA TYR A 314 5.61 -7.33 -2.69
C TYR A 314 5.48 -8.70 -3.38
N ARG A 315 6.03 -8.86 -4.58
CA ARG A 315 6.02 -10.14 -5.30
C ARG A 315 6.71 -11.25 -4.49
N LYS A 316 7.80 -10.92 -3.79
CA LYS A 316 8.49 -11.84 -2.88
C LYS A 316 7.60 -12.25 -1.69
N ASN A 317 6.95 -11.27 -1.04
CA ASN A 317 6.05 -11.51 0.07
C ASN A 317 4.82 -12.36 -0.34
N GLN A 318 4.27 -12.11 -1.53
CA GLN A 318 3.17 -12.91 -2.10
C GLN A 318 3.59 -14.37 -2.30
N SER A 319 4.72 -14.59 -2.96
CA SER A 319 5.23 -15.95 -3.24
C SER A 319 5.48 -16.72 -1.95
N PHE A 320 6.01 -16.04 -0.92
CA PHE A 320 6.19 -16.64 0.39
C PHE A 320 4.86 -17.02 1.07
N LEU A 321 3.85 -16.15 0.99
CA LEU A 321 2.51 -16.44 1.50
C LEU A 321 1.89 -17.64 0.78
N GLU A 322 1.91 -17.66 -0.56
CA GLU A 322 1.41 -18.79 -1.36
C GLU A 322 2.10 -20.11 -1.00
N GLN A 323 3.42 -20.09 -0.78
CA GLN A 323 4.16 -21.26 -0.32
C GLN A 323 3.70 -21.72 1.07
N ARG A 324 3.47 -20.82 2.03
CA ARG A 324 2.93 -21.17 3.35
C ARG A 324 1.53 -21.76 3.26
N VAL A 325 0.65 -21.19 2.43
CA VAL A 325 -0.71 -21.71 2.19
C VAL A 325 -0.64 -23.14 1.67
N ASN A 326 0.19 -23.38 0.65
CA ASN A 326 0.37 -24.71 0.07
C ASN A 326 0.89 -25.73 1.08
N LEU A 327 1.82 -25.33 1.96
CA LEU A 327 2.32 -26.18 3.04
C LEU A 327 1.23 -26.46 4.10
N SER A 328 0.43 -25.45 4.47
CA SER A 328 -0.67 -25.60 5.43
C SER A 328 -1.75 -26.57 4.90
N ASN A 329 -2.17 -26.38 3.65
CA ASN A 329 -3.12 -27.26 2.97
C ASN A 329 -2.59 -28.71 2.88
N ALA A 330 -1.30 -28.87 2.59
CA ALA A 330 -0.67 -30.20 2.57
C ALA A 330 -0.67 -30.85 3.95
N ALA A 331 -0.38 -30.10 5.02
CA ALA A 331 -0.40 -30.58 6.39
C ALA A 331 -1.82 -30.95 6.86
N GLN A 332 -2.83 -30.16 6.47
CA GLN A 332 -4.22 -30.45 6.79
C GLN A 332 -4.72 -31.71 6.08
N ALA A 333 -4.41 -31.87 4.79
CA ALA A 333 -4.73 -33.08 4.04
C ALA A 333 -4.04 -34.33 4.64
N GLU A 334 -2.84 -34.18 5.21
CA GLU A 334 -2.16 -35.26 5.93
C GLU A 334 -2.89 -35.63 7.23
N LYS A 335 -3.36 -34.64 8.00
CA LYS A 335 -4.17 -34.88 9.20
C LYS A 335 -5.50 -35.57 8.88
N GLU A 336 -6.20 -35.13 7.83
CA GLU A 336 -7.44 -35.78 7.38
C GLU A 336 -7.18 -37.23 6.97
N THR A 337 -6.12 -37.46 6.19
CA THR A 337 -5.71 -38.82 5.81
C THR A 337 -5.41 -39.68 7.04
N ARG A 338 -4.71 -39.13 8.03
CA ARG A 338 -4.41 -39.82 9.29
C ARG A 338 -5.68 -40.13 10.09
N THR A 339 -6.64 -39.21 10.10
CA THR A 339 -7.94 -39.39 10.78
C THR A 339 -8.76 -40.48 10.10
N ILE A 340 -8.84 -40.47 8.77
CA ILE A 340 -9.48 -41.53 7.99
C ILE A 340 -8.82 -42.89 8.28
N ASN A 341 -7.49 -42.94 8.35
CA ASN A 341 -6.78 -44.16 8.71
C ASN A 341 -7.09 -44.63 10.14
N TYR A 342 -7.21 -43.71 11.11
CA TYR A 342 -7.62 -44.08 12.47
C TYR A 342 -9.05 -44.63 12.52
N ILE A 343 -9.99 -43.99 11.82
CA ILE A 343 -11.37 -44.48 11.70
C ILE A 343 -11.36 -45.88 11.08
N ALA A 344 -10.60 -46.10 10.01
CA ALA A 344 -10.48 -47.40 9.37
C ALA A 344 -9.92 -48.48 10.31
N ILE A 345 -8.92 -48.16 11.13
CA ILE A 345 -8.37 -49.07 12.15
C ILE A 345 -9.44 -49.40 13.20
N ILE A 346 -10.18 -48.41 13.69
CA ILE A 346 -11.24 -48.61 14.69
C ILE A 346 -12.34 -49.51 14.11
N VAL A 347 -12.81 -49.25 12.89
CA VAL A 347 -13.80 -50.08 12.19
C VAL A 347 -13.31 -51.52 12.04
N PHE A 348 -12.05 -51.71 11.64
CA PHE A 348 -11.43 -53.03 11.54
C PHE A 348 -11.44 -53.78 12.88
N PHE A 349 -11.13 -53.10 13.99
CA PHE A 349 -11.20 -53.70 15.33
C PHE A 349 -12.64 -54.10 15.71
N PHE A 350 -13.64 -53.25 15.43
CA PHE A 350 -15.04 -53.57 15.70
C PHE A 350 -15.56 -54.77 14.87
N GLU A 351 -15.07 -54.96 13.65
CA GLU A 351 -15.40 -56.15 12.84
C GLU A 351 -14.67 -57.41 13.33
N ALA A 352 -13.41 -57.29 13.77
CA ALA A 352 -12.59 -58.43 14.20
C ALA A 352 -12.94 -58.96 15.59
N VAL A 353 -13.33 -58.10 16.54
CA VAL A 353 -13.59 -58.48 17.94
C VAL A 353 -14.73 -59.48 18.12
N PRO A 354 -15.92 -59.33 17.51
CA PRO A 354 -17.01 -60.30 17.60
C PRO A 354 -16.58 -61.68 17.09
N LEU A 355 -15.73 -61.70 16.08
CA LEU A 355 -15.24 -62.92 15.42
C LEU A 355 -14.24 -63.66 16.30
N LEU A 356 -13.32 -62.92 16.93
CA LEU A 356 -12.41 -63.46 17.94
C LEU A 356 -13.18 -63.97 19.16
N PHE A 357 -14.25 -63.29 19.57
CA PHE A 357 -15.10 -63.73 20.67
C PHE A 357 -15.80 -65.07 20.39
N VAL A 358 -16.39 -65.25 19.20
CA VAL A 358 -17.02 -66.52 18.77
C VAL A 358 -15.99 -67.65 18.69
N LEU A 359 -14.78 -67.37 18.18
CA LEU A 359 -13.69 -68.35 18.14
C LEU A 359 -13.25 -68.77 19.55
N ALA A 360 -13.04 -67.80 20.45
CA ALA A 360 -12.66 -68.05 21.84
C ALA A 360 -13.75 -68.84 22.60
N GLU A 361 -15.02 -68.50 22.41
CA GLU A 361 -16.13 -69.22 23.02
C GLU A 361 -16.18 -70.69 22.56
N SER A 362 -15.94 -70.95 21.27
CA SER A 362 -15.91 -72.33 20.74
C SER A 362 -14.75 -73.15 21.29
N LEU A 363 -13.57 -72.54 21.49
CA LEU A 363 -12.38 -73.16 22.07
C LEU A 363 -12.57 -73.48 23.56
N ILE A 364 -13.16 -72.56 24.31
CA ILE A 364 -13.35 -72.70 25.76
C ILE A 364 -14.50 -73.64 26.09
N GLN A 365 -15.63 -73.58 25.37
CA GLN A 365 -16.82 -74.39 25.66
C GLN A 365 -16.84 -75.76 24.94
N LYS A 366 -15.85 -76.07 24.09
CA LYS A 366 -15.81 -77.29 23.24
C LYS A 366 -17.13 -77.55 22.47
N LYS A 367 -17.89 -76.50 22.16
CA LYS A 367 -19.12 -76.61 21.38
C LYS A 367 -18.76 -76.71 19.90
N PRO A 368 -19.39 -77.61 19.12
CA PRO A 368 -19.21 -77.63 17.68
C PRO A 368 -19.68 -76.29 17.12
N LEU A 369 -18.79 -75.65 16.37
CA LEU A 369 -19.08 -74.39 15.70
C LEU A 369 -20.29 -74.59 14.77
N ASN A 370 -21.31 -73.75 14.93
CA ASN A 370 -22.45 -73.75 14.02
C ASN A 370 -21.95 -73.36 12.62
N MET A 371 -22.22 -74.19 11.60
CA MET A 371 -21.72 -73.96 10.22
C MET A 371 -22.07 -72.57 9.70
N LEU A 372 -23.21 -72.04 10.12
CA LEU A 372 -23.67 -70.69 9.76
C LEU A 372 -22.77 -69.58 10.34
N ALA A 373 -22.22 -69.77 11.54
CA ALA A 373 -21.28 -68.85 12.18
C ALA A 373 -19.87 -68.91 11.54
N ILE A 374 -19.47 -70.08 11.03
CA ILE A 374 -18.23 -70.23 10.26
C ILE A 374 -18.37 -69.50 8.93
N TYR A 375 -19.47 -69.68 8.20
CA TYR A 375 -19.71 -68.97 6.94
C TYR A 375 -19.82 -67.46 7.13
N SER A 376 -20.50 -66.98 8.18
CA SER A 376 -20.56 -65.55 8.47
C SER A 376 -19.19 -64.97 8.87
N GLY A 377 -18.38 -65.72 9.61
CA GLY A 377 -17.02 -65.32 9.98
C GLY A 377 -16.07 -65.27 8.78
N ILE A 378 -16.10 -66.29 7.91
CA ILE A 378 -15.29 -66.30 6.69
C ILE A 378 -15.73 -65.17 5.76
N ALA A 379 -17.03 -64.93 5.61
CA ALA A 379 -17.56 -63.83 4.81
C ALA A 379 -17.11 -62.47 5.36
N ALA A 380 -17.21 -62.25 6.68
CA ALA A 380 -16.76 -61.02 7.34
C ALA A 380 -15.25 -60.78 7.16
N ILE A 381 -14.40 -61.79 7.39
CA ILE A 381 -12.94 -61.67 7.18
C ILE A 381 -12.62 -61.39 5.72
N SER A 382 -13.32 -62.04 4.80
CA SER A 382 -13.11 -61.86 3.36
C SER A 382 -13.45 -60.43 2.94
N VAL A 383 -14.58 -59.91 3.42
CA VAL A 383 -15.01 -58.53 3.14
C VAL A 383 -14.05 -57.53 3.78
N SER A 384 -13.68 -57.69 5.06
CA SER A 384 -12.72 -56.80 5.73
C SER A 384 -11.33 -56.87 5.08
N PHE A 385 -10.88 -58.04 4.60
CA PHE A 385 -9.61 -58.19 3.90
C PHE A 385 -9.63 -57.49 2.53
N VAL A 386 -10.72 -57.62 1.77
CA VAL A 386 -10.89 -56.90 0.50
C VAL A 386 -10.93 -55.40 0.74
N LEU A 387 -11.64 -54.93 1.78
CA LEU A 387 -11.67 -53.52 2.18
C LEU A 387 -10.28 -53.02 2.59
N PHE A 388 -9.53 -53.79 3.37
CA PHE A 388 -8.16 -53.45 3.78
C PHE A 388 -7.19 -53.37 2.59
N VAL A 389 -7.26 -54.33 1.67
CA VAL A 389 -6.44 -54.33 0.44
C VAL A 389 -6.84 -53.18 -0.49
N ALA A 390 -8.13 -52.87 -0.61
CA ALA A 390 -8.60 -51.73 -1.39
C ALA A 390 -8.12 -50.40 -0.80
N ILE A 391 -8.20 -50.22 0.53
CA ILE A 391 -7.69 -49.04 1.23
C ILE A 391 -6.18 -48.92 1.06
N LEU A 392 -5.41 -50.00 1.27
CA LEU A 392 -3.96 -50.02 1.04
C LEU A 392 -3.60 -49.69 -0.42
N GLY A 393 -4.36 -50.22 -1.38
CA GLY A 393 -4.19 -49.97 -2.81
C GLY A 393 -4.41 -48.48 -3.15
N ILE A 394 -5.49 -47.89 -2.64
CA ILE A 394 -5.79 -46.46 -2.81
C ILE A 394 -4.71 -45.59 -2.17
N VAL A 395 -4.26 -45.92 -0.96
CA VAL A 395 -3.18 -45.19 -0.26
C VAL A 395 -1.85 -45.28 -1.02
N ARG A 396 -1.51 -46.46 -1.56
CA ARG A 396 -0.26 -46.69 -2.30
C ARG A 396 -0.28 -45.98 -3.66
N MET A 397 -1.41 -46.02 -4.39
CA MET A 397 -1.57 -45.26 -5.63
C MET A 397 -1.47 -43.74 -5.39
N ARG A 398 -2.09 -43.22 -4.32
CA ARG A 398 -1.99 -41.79 -3.96
C ARG A 398 -0.56 -41.36 -3.58
N ARG A 399 0.25 -42.25 -2.98
CA ARG A 399 1.67 -41.97 -2.72
C ARG A 399 2.51 -41.94 -4.00
N LEU A 400 2.18 -42.78 -4.99
CA LEU A 400 2.90 -42.82 -6.27
C LEU A 400 2.57 -41.62 -7.15
N THR A 401 1.31 -41.17 -7.20
CA THR A 401 0.93 -39.92 -7.89
C THR A 401 1.55 -38.68 -7.25
N LYS A 402 1.68 -38.61 -5.92
CA LYS A 402 2.42 -37.52 -5.24
C LYS A 402 3.92 -37.50 -5.54
N LYS A 403 4.54 -38.64 -5.87
CA LYS A 403 5.96 -38.71 -6.29
C LYS A 403 6.16 -38.25 -7.73
N ALA A 404 5.20 -38.53 -8.62
CA ALA A 404 5.26 -38.14 -10.03
C ALA A 404 5.01 -36.63 -10.27
N VAL A 405 4.33 -35.94 -9.35
CA VAL A 405 4.08 -34.48 -9.42
C VAL A 405 5.21 -33.65 -8.80
N ARG A 406 6.19 -34.28 -8.14
CA ARG A 406 7.38 -33.62 -7.52
C ARG A 406 8.68 -33.82 -8.31
N SER A 407 8.66 -34.59 -9.40
CA SER A 407 9.75 -34.68 -10.40
C SER A 407 9.38 -33.84 -11.60
#